data_AF-A0A5N4EDG0-F1
#
_entry.id   AF-A0A5N4EDG0-F1
#
_cell.length_a   1.000
_cell.length_b   1.000
_cell.length_c   1.000
_cell.angle_alpha   90.00
_cell.angle_beta   90.00
_cell.angle_gamma   90.00
#
_symmetry.space_group_name_H-M   'P 1'
#
loop_
_entity.id
_entity.type
_entity.pdbx_description
1 polymer ?
#
loop_
_entity_poly.entity_id
_entity_poly.type
_entity_poly.pdbx_seq_one_letter_code
_entity_poly.pdbx_strand_id
1 'polypeptide(L)'
;MSRDICVHTWPCSYYLELEKRWIPGKLSLTPLSLKFMTDKTGEILVNFPLSSIIEIKKEASHFIFSSITILEKDHVKHWFSSLQPSRNVVFSIIEHFWRELLLSQPGAAVEGSSSPATKGKELTCLMACSQKRLEDTTRVLHHQGEQLDSIARGLDKMESDLDVADR
;
A
#
# COMPACT_ATOMS: atom_id res chain seq x y z
N MET A 1 -22.26 -2.47 -13.36
CA MET A 1 -21.92 -1.06 -13.63
C MET A 1 -21.15 -0.55 -12.43
N SER A 2 -19.82 -0.58 -12.49
CA SER A 2 -18.98 -0.12 -11.37
C SER A 2 -19.12 1.39 -11.28
N ARG A 3 -19.57 1.91 -10.14
CA ARG A 3 -19.52 3.35 -9.88
C ARG A 3 -18.04 3.71 -9.79
N ASP A 4 -17.59 4.64 -10.62
CA ASP A 4 -16.28 5.26 -10.46
C ASP A 4 -16.29 6.03 -9.13
N ILE A 5 -15.90 5.34 -8.06
CA ILE A 5 -15.82 5.93 -6.73
C ILE A 5 -14.72 6.98 -6.77
N CYS A 6 -15.10 8.24 -6.59
CA CYS A 6 -14.12 9.31 -6.45
C CYS A 6 -13.42 9.14 -5.10
N VAL A 7 -12.10 8.96 -5.14
CA VAL A 7 -11.25 8.85 -3.94
C VAL A 7 -11.03 10.23 -3.34
N HIS A 8 -10.67 11.19 -4.19
CA HIS A 8 -10.37 12.54 -3.76
C HIS A 8 -10.58 13.54 -4.89
N THR A 9 -10.93 14.77 -4.53
CA THR A 9 -10.96 15.91 -5.45
C THR A 9 -10.13 17.05 -4.87
N TRP A 10 -9.29 17.68 -5.70
CA TRP A 10 -8.47 18.83 -5.32
C TRP A 10 -8.80 20.03 -6.21
N PRO A 11 -9.03 21.22 -5.63
CA PRO A 11 -8.98 22.47 -6.38
C PRO A 11 -7.59 22.66 -6.97
N CYS A 12 -7.51 22.96 -8.27
CA CYS A 12 -6.28 23.28 -8.96
C CYS A 12 -6.54 24.00 -10.29
N SER A 13 -5.48 24.33 -11.01
CA SER A 13 -5.55 24.86 -12.36
C SER A 13 -4.87 23.93 -13.35
N TYR A 14 -5.48 23.72 -14.51
CA TYR A 14 -4.90 22.97 -15.62
C TYR A 14 -4.40 23.92 -16.71
N TYR A 15 -3.20 23.67 -17.25
CA TYR A 15 -2.71 24.45 -18.38
C TYR A 15 -3.23 23.87 -19.70
N LEU A 16 -4.04 24.65 -20.42
CA LEU A 16 -4.54 24.27 -21.73
C LEU A 16 -3.60 24.80 -22.80
N GLU A 17 -2.80 23.91 -23.40
CA GLU A 17 -1.76 24.25 -24.39
C GLU A 17 -2.33 24.97 -25.61
N LEU A 18 -3.48 24.52 -26.14
CA LEU A 18 -4.13 25.11 -27.32
C LEU A 18 -4.47 26.59 -27.13
N GLU A 19 -4.86 26.97 -25.92
CA GLU A 19 -5.26 28.34 -25.57
C GLU A 19 -4.17 29.10 -24.80
N LYS A 20 -3.03 28.45 -24.54
CA LYS A 20 -1.89 28.95 -23.75
C LYS A 20 -2.31 29.64 -22.44
N ARG A 21 -3.27 29.05 -21.72
CA ARG A 21 -3.82 29.64 -20.49
C ARG A 21 -4.09 28.59 -19.41
N TRP A 22 -4.06 29.06 -18.16
CA TRP A 22 -4.47 28.28 -17.00
C TRP A 22 -5.99 28.34 -16.81
N ILE A 23 -6.62 27.18 -16.68
CA ILE A 23 -8.06 27.03 -16.43
C ILE A 23 -8.25 26.58 -14.99
N PRO A 24 -9.01 27.32 -14.16
CA PRO A 24 -9.36 26.88 -12.81
C PRO A 24 -10.38 25.74 -12.86
N GLY A 25 -10.23 24.79 -11.94
CA GLY A 25 -11.10 23.64 -11.87
C GLY A 25 -10.73 22.68 -10.74
N LYS A 26 -11.12 21.43 -10.94
CA LYS A 26 -10.98 20.37 -9.95
C LYS A 26 -10.36 19.14 -10.58
N LEU A 27 -9.26 18.67 -9.99
CA LEU A 27 -8.66 17.38 -10.31
C LEU A 27 -9.26 16.33 -9.39
N SER A 28 -9.97 15.38 -9.98
CA SER A 28 -10.56 14.24 -9.30
C SER A 28 -9.77 12.98 -9.60
N LEU A 29 -9.47 12.23 -8.54
CA LEU A 29 -8.82 10.93 -8.58
C LEU A 29 -9.87 9.85 -8.32
N THR A 30 -9.85 8.82 -9.16
CA THR A 30 -10.48 7.52 -8.92
C THR A 30 -9.39 6.47 -8.74
N PRO A 31 -9.72 5.22 -8.35
CA PRO A 31 -8.71 4.17 -8.24
C PRO A 31 -7.97 3.88 -9.55
N LEU A 32 -8.55 4.21 -10.71
CA LEU A 32 -8.03 3.85 -12.03
C LEU A 32 -7.76 5.04 -12.95
N SER A 33 -8.21 6.24 -12.63
CA SER A 33 -8.14 7.39 -13.53
C SER A 33 -7.97 8.73 -12.82
N LEU A 34 -7.40 9.68 -13.55
CA LEU A 34 -7.38 11.10 -13.21
C LEU A 34 -8.27 11.87 -14.17
N LYS A 35 -9.03 12.81 -13.61
CA LYS A 35 -10.00 13.60 -14.34
C LYS A 35 -9.93 15.06 -13.91
N PHE A 36 -9.78 15.98 -14.86
CA PHE A 36 -9.88 17.41 -14.59
C PHE A 36 -11.18 17.98 -15.16
N MET A 37 -11.91 18.69 -14.30
CA MET A 37 -13.16 19.36 -14.63
C MET A 37 -13.03 20.87 -14.45
N THR A 38 -13.45 21.64 -15.42
CA THR A 38 -13.44 23.12 -15.37
C THR A 38 -14.57 23.64 -14.50
N ASP A 39 -14.31 24.65 -13.67
CA ASP A 39 -15.33 25.28 -12.83
C ASP A 39 -16.35 26.09 -13.65
N LYS A 40 -15.97 26.57 -14.84
CA LYS A 40 -16.81 27.48 -15.65
C LYS A 40 -17.94 26.76 -16.38
N THR A 41 -17.62 25.63 -17.01
CA THR A 41 -18.54 24.88 -17.86
C THR A 41 -18.95 23.54 -17.28
N GLY A 42 -18.26 23.06 -16.23
CA GLY A 42 -18.45 21.71 -15.69
C GLY A 42 -17.98 20.61 -16.65
N GLU A 43 -17.35 20.98 -17.76
CA GLU A 43 -16.84 20.05 -18.77
C GLU A 43 -15.54 19.40 -18.30
N ILE A 44 -15.26 18.25 -18.90
CA ILE A 44 -14.07 17.46 -18.61
C ILE A 44 -13.03 17.81 -19.65
N LEU A 45 -11.97 18.51 -19.26
CA LEU A 45 -10.89 18.86 -20.19
C LEU A 45 -9.88 17.72 -20.35
N VAL A 46 -9.71 16.92 -19.30
CA VAL A 46 -8.73 15.84 -19.26
C VAL A 46 -9.32 14.67 -18.52
N ASN A 47 -9.19 13.47 -19.09
CA ASN A 47 -9.56 12.22 -18.47
C ASN A 47 -8.67 11.11 -19.03
N PHE A 48 -7.77 10.57 -18.21
CA PHE A 48 -6.89 9.50 -18.62
C PHE A 48 -6.75 8.45 -17.51
N PRO A 49 -6.55 7.17 -17.87
CA PRO A 49 -6.31 6.12 -16.89
C PRO A 49 -4.92 6.29 -16.27
N LEU A 50 -4.79 5.97 -14.99
CA LEU A 50 -3.49 6.00 -14.30
C LEU A 50 -2.47 5.06 -14.96
N SER A 51 -2.92 4.00 -15.65
CA SER A 51 -2.07 3.07 -16.40
C SER A 51 -1.46 3.66 -17.69
N SER A 52 -1.93 4.82 -18.16
CA SER A 52 -1.32 5.54 -19.28
C SER A 52 -0.22 6.51 -18.84
N ILE A 53 -0.05 6.74 -17.53
CA ILE A 53 1.01 7.60 -17.01
C ILE A 53 2.37 6.91 -17.15
N ILE A 54 3.31 7.59 -17.81
CA ILE A 54 4.74 7.22 -17.87
C ILE A 54 5.49 7.85 -16.69
N GLU A 55 5.20 9.10 -16.36
CA GLU A 55 5.97 9.87 -15.39
C GLU A 55 5.13 10.93 -14.69
N ILE A 56 5.40 11.13 -13.40
CA ILE A 56 4.85 12.24 -12.60
C ILE A 56 6.02 13.00 -11.99
N LYS A 57 6.08 14.32 -12.21
CA LYS A 57 7.14 15.19 -11.69
C LYS A 57 6.57 16.36 -10.90
N LYS A 58 7.33 16.77 -9.88
CA LYS A 58 7.16 18.07 -9.21
C LYS A 58 8.01 19.08 -9.95
N GLU A 59 7.37 19.99 -10.66
CA GLU A 59 8.05 21.04 -11.42
C GLU A 59 7.72 22.43 -10.84
N ALA A 60 8.58 23.40 -11.11
CA ALA A 60 8.30 24.80 -10.86
C ALA A 60 8.20 25.50 -12.23
N SER A 61 7.05 26.12 -12.53
CA SER A 61 6.94 26.93 -13.74
C SER A 61 7.68 28.26 -13.51
N HIS A 62 8.53 28.66 -14.46
CA HIS A 62 9.26 29.94 -14.57
C HIS A 62 9.04 30.96 -13.43
N PHE A 63 9.56 30.65 -12.23
CA PHE A 63 9.75 31.51 -11.04
C PHE A 63 8.76 31.48 -9.86
N ILE A 64 7.51 31.00 -9.91
CA ILE A 64 6.62 31.14 -8.73
C ILE A 64 5.55 30.07 -8.48
N PHE A 65 5.14 29.26 -9.46
CA PHE A 65 4.03 28.33 -9.25
C PHE A 65 4.49 26.89 -9.08
N SER A 66 4.23 26.35 -7.89
CA SER A 66 4.38 24.92 -7.60
C SER A 66 3.44 24.11 -8.48
N SER A 67 4.01 23.28 -9.35
CA SER A 67 3.26 22.52 -10.35
C SER A 67 3.55 21.03 -10.28
N ILE A 68 2.60 20.22 -10.74
CA ILE A 68 2.79 18.80 -11.03
C ILE A 68 2.66 18.64 -12.54
N THR A 69 3.57 17.88 -13.12
CA THR A 69 3.48 17.45 -14.52
C THR A 69 3.23 15.97 -14.58
N ILE A 70 2.36 15.56 -15.49
CA ILE A 70 2.03 14.16 -15.75
C ILE A 70 2.29 13.91 -17.23
N LEU A 71 3.16 12.95 -17.53
CA LEU A 71 3.46 12.51 -18.89
C LEU A 71 2.67 11.25 -19.19
N GLU A 72 1.85 11.29 -20.23
CA GLU A 72 1.09 10.14 -20.74
C GLU A 72 1.86 9.38 -21.84
N LYS A 73 1.47 8.12 -22.10
CA LYS A 73 2.00 7.23 -23.14
C LYS A 73 2.12 7.85 -24.53
N ASP A 74 1.20 8.75 -24.89
CA ASP A 74 1.22 9.45 -26.17
C ASP A 74 2.14 10.68 -26.18
N HIS A 75 3.07 10.77 -25.21
CA HIS A 75 3.96 11.91 -24.97
C HIS A 75 3.21 13.23 -24.70
N VAL A 76 1.95 13.15 -24.32
CA VAL A 76 1.15 14.30 -23.90
C VAL A 76 1.56 14.69 -22.48
N LYS A 77 2.01 15.94 -22.32
CA LYS A 77 2.42 16.49 -21.02
C LYS A 77 1.31 17.36 -20.44
N HIS A 78 0.70 16.90 -19.35
CA HIS A 78 -0.30 17.63 -18.60
C HIS A 78 0.34 18.44 -17.48
N TRP A 79 -0.06 19.70 -17.33
CA TRP A 79 0.43 20.58 -16.28
C TRP A 79 -0.69 20.99 -15.34
N PHE A 80 -0.45 20.80 -14.04
CA PHE A 80 -1.35 21.18 -12.96
C PHE A 80 -0.63 22.12 -11.99
N SER A 81 -1.28 23.22 -11.63
CA SER A 81 -0.75 24.25 -10.72
C SER A 81 -1.80 24.60 -9.66
N SER A 82 -1.40 25.40 -8.66
CA SER A 82 -2.32 25.91 -7.62
C SER A 82 -3.05 24.80 -6.85
N LEU A 83 -2.36 23.67 -6.67
CA LEU A 83 -2.88 22.46 -6.04
C LEU A 83 -3.08 22.66 -4.53
N GLN A 84 -4.31 22.46 -4.07
CA GLN A 84 -4.67 22.54 -2.66
C GLN A 84 -4.87 21.13 -2.06
N PRO A 85 -4.48 20.87 -0.80
CA PRO A 85 -3.92 21.81 0.18
C PRO A 85 -2.44 22.16 -0.08
N SER A 86 -1.69 21.32 -0.80
CA SER A 86 -0.36 21.64 -1.30
C SER A 86 0.04 20.70 -2.44
N ARG A 87 0.95 21.15 -3.30
CA ARG A 87 1.55 20.32 -4.37
C ARG A 87 2.06 18.98 -3.85
N ASN A 88 2.72 18.96 -2.70
CA ASN A 88 3.36 17.75 -2.19
C ASN A 88 2.34 16.69 -1.78
N VAL A 89 1.26 17.10 -1.11
CA VAL A 89 0.18 16.19 -0.71
C VAL A 89 -0.49 15.59 -1.94
N VAL A 90 -0.86 16.42 -2.91
CA VAL A 90 -1.52 15.94 -4.14
C VAL A 90 -0.58 15.01 -4.93
N PHE A 91 0.69 15.37 -5.07
CA PHE A 91 1.71 14.53 -5.72
C PHE A 91 1.82 13.17 -5.04
N SER A 92 1.99 13.13 -3.71
CA SER A 92 2.18 11.88 -2.97
C SER A 92 0.98 10.95 -3.07
N ILE A 93 -0.25 11.50 -3.06
CA ILE A 93 -1.47 10.68 -3.20
C ILE A 93 -1.55 10.11 -4.62
N ILE A 94 -1.38 10.93 -5.67
CA ILE A 94 -1.44 10.44 -7.05
C ILE A 94 -0.33 9.42 -7.32
N GLU A 95 0.90 9.71 -6.88
CA GLU A 95 2.05 8.82 -7.02
C GLU A 95 1.80 7.46 -6.36
N HIS A 96 1.14 7.44 -5.19
CA HIS A 96 0.78 6.20 -4.52
C HIS A 96 -0.14 5.32 -5.38
N PHE A 97 -1.26 5.88 -5.87
CA PHE A 97 -2.21 5.13 -6.70
C PHE A 97 -1.60 4.66 -8.01
N TRP A 98 -0.80 5.51 -8.65
CA TRP A 98 -0.09 5.13 -9.87
C TRP A 98 0.89 3.97 -9.63
N ARG A 99 1.70 4.03 -8.56
CA ARG A 99 2.66 2.96 -8.23
C ARG A 99 1.97 1.68 -7.80
N GLU A 100 0.88 1.75 -7.06
CA GLU A 100 0.09 0.59 -6.67
C GLU A 100 -0.47 -0.15 -7.89
N LEU A 101 -0.93 0.60 -8.91
CA LEU A 101 -1.37 0.00 -10.17
C LEU A 101 -0.24 -0.69 -10.91
N LEU A 102 0.95 -0.09 -10.96
CA LEU A 102 2.12 -0.73 -11.56
C LEU A 102 2.47 -2.06 -10.85
N LEU A 103 2.33 -2.10 -9.52
CA LEU A 103 2.57 -3.30 -8.71
C LEU A 103 1.46 -4.35 -8.84
N SER A 104 0.24 -3.95 -9.21
CA SER A 104 -0.94 -4.81 -9.28
C SER A 104 -1.18 -5.40 -10.68
N GLN A 105 -0.43 -4.99 -11.71
CA GLN A 105 -0.60 -5.55 -13.05
C GLN A 105 -0.19 -7.03 -13.11
N PRO A 106 -1.08 -7.95 -13.52
CA PRO A 106 -0.77 -9.39 -13.68
C PRO A 106 0.28 -9.70 -14.77
N GLY A 107 0.64 -8.70 -15.59
CA GLY A 107 1.54 -8.86 -16.73
C GLY A 107 3.05 -8.80 -16.42
N ALA A 108 3.44 -8.48 -15.19
CA ALA A 108 4.84 -8.57 -14.73
C ALA A 108 5.17 -9.92 -14.07
N ALA A 109 4.28 -10.91 -14.19
CA ALA A 109 4.39 -12.23 -13.59
C ALA A 109 4.44 -13.37 -14.64
N VAL A 110 4.74 -13.07 -15.90
CA VAL A 110 4.91 -14.07 -16.95
C VAL A 110 6.25 -13.84 -17.62
N GLU A 111 7.29 -14.40 -17.01
CA GLU A 111 8.53 -14.94 -17.61
C GLU A 111 9.51 -15.17 -16.45
N GLY A 112 9.60 -16.44 -16.03
CA GLY A 112 10.76 -17.00 -15.33
C GLY A 112 11.20 -16.40 -13.99
N SER A 113 11.02 -17.19 -12.93
CA SER A 113 11.53 -17.01 -11.55
C SER A 113 10.55 -16.34 -10.60
N SER A 114 10.26 -17.06 -9.52
CA SER A 114 9.72 -16.53 -8.27
C SER A 114 10.36 -15.17 -7.96
N SER A 115 9.61 -14.08 -8.09
CA SER A 115 10.08 -12.80 -7.58
C SER A 115 10.18 -12.92 -6.06
N PRO A 116 11.31 -12.49 -5.46
CA PRO A 116 11.55 -12.69 -4.04
C PRO A 116 10.49 -11.88 -3.32
N ALA A 117 9.90 -12.49 -2.29
CA ALA A 117 9.05 -11.76 -1.38
C ALA A 117 9.81 -10.48 -0.99
N THR A 118 9.17 -9.32 -1.12
CA THR A 118 9.76 -8.04 -0.69
C THR A 118 10.39 -8.26 0.69
N LYS A 119 11.60 -7.76 0.99
CA LYS A 119 12.30 -8.02 2.27
C LYS A 119 11.36 -7.96 3.50
N GLY A 120 10.38 -7.05 3.50
CA GLY A 120 9.35 -6.97 4.54
C GLY A 120 8.43 -8.20 4.62
N LYS A 121 7.97 -8.77 3.51
CA LYS A 121 7.20 -10.02 3.46
C LYS A 121 8.03 -11.23 3.90
N GLU A 122 9.31 -11.30 3.54
CA GLU A 122 10.21 -12.35 4.04
C GLU A 122 10.41 -12.25 5.55
N LEU A 123 10.67 -11.04 6.07
CA LEU A 123 10.77 -10.80 7.51
C LEU A 123 9.47 -11.14 8.25
N THR A 124 8.32 -10.77 7.69
CA THR A 124 7.01 -11.09 8.27
C THR A 124 6.78 -12.60 8.29
N CYS A 125 7.14 -13.30 7.22
CA CYS A 125 7.05 -14.76 7.13
C CYS A 125 8.00 -15.43 8.15
N LEU A 126 9.25 -14.96 8.28
CA LEU A 126 10.21 -15.45 9.27
C LEU A 126 9.70 -15.23 10.70
N MET A 127 9.09 -14.08 10.99
CA MET A 127 8.47 -13.80 12.29
C MET A 127 7.31 -14.77 12.56
N ALA A 128 6.41 -14.96 11.59
CA ALA A 128 5.28 -15.89 11.73
C ALA A 128 5.74 -17.34 11.94
N CYS A 129 6.75 -17.79 11.20
CA CYS A 129 7.35 -19.12 11.36
C CYS A 129 8.03 -19.27 12.72
N SER A 130 8.75 -18.24 13.19
CA SER A 130 9.38 -18.24 14.51
C SER A 130 8.34 -18.31 15.63
N GLN A 131 7.27 -17.52 15.53
CA GLN A 131 6.15 -17.53 16.47
C GLN A 131 5.51 -18.91 16.55
N LYS A 132 5.15 -19.49 15.41
CA LYS A 132 4.52 -20.83 15.37
C LYS A 132 5.41 -21.88 16.02
N ARG A 133 6.72 -21.85 15.72
CA ARG A 133 7.67 -22.81 16.31
C ARG A 133 7.83 -22.62 17.82
N LEU A 134 7.76 -21.38 18.30
CA LEU A 134 7.78 -21.08 19.73
C LEU A 134 6.49 -21.58 20.42
N GLU A 135 5.34 -21.39 19.80
CA GLU A 135 4.05 -21.92 20.28
C GLU A 135 4.06 -23.46 20.34
N ASP A 136 4.53 -24.12 19.30
CA ASP A 136 4.66 -25.59 19.25
C ASP A 136 5.61 -26.10 20.36
N THR A 137 6.74 -25.42 20.56
CA THR A 137 7.70 -25.75 21.63
C THR A 137 7.07 -25.55 23.02
N THR A 138 6.28 -24.48 23.20
CA THR A 138 5.59 -24.20 24.47
C THR A 138 4.60 -25.31 24.80
N ARG A 139 3.87 -25.84 23.80
CA ARG A 139 2.94 -26.97 24.00
C ARG A 139 3.67 -28.24 24.43
N VAL A 140 4.80 -28.55 23.79
CA VAL A 140 5.61 -29.72 24.13
C VAL A 140 6.17 -29.59 25.55
N LEU A 141 6.74 -28.44 25.90
CA LEU A 141 7.27 -28.18 27.24
C LEU A 141 6.18 -28.24 28.31
N HIS A 142 4.99 -27.71 28.02
CA HIS A 142 3.86 -27.79 28.93
C HIS A 142 3.47 -29.25 29.21
N HIS A 143 3.35 -30.06 28.15
CA HIS A 143 3.03 -31.47 28.29
C HIS A 143 4.14 -32.25 29.05
N GLN A 144 5.41 -31.93 28.80
CA GLN A 144 6.52 -32.51 29.56
C GLN A 144 6.47 -32.11 31.05
N GLY A 145 6.08 -30.88 31.36
CA GLY A 145 5.85 -30.43 32.72
C GLY A 145 4.75 -31.23 33.43
N GLU A 146 3.63 -31.50 32.75
CA GLU A 146 2.55 -32.34 33.30
C GLU A 146 3.01 -33.77 33.58
N GLN A 147 3.84 -34.34 32.69
CA GLN A 147 4.41 -35.67 32.90
C GLN A 147 5.34 -35.71 34.12
N LEU A 148 6.20 -34.70 34.29
CA LEU A 148 7.08 -34.61 35.45
C LEU A 148 6.31 -34.44 36.75
N ASP A 149 5.25 -33.62 36.76
CA ASP A 149 4.37 -33.46 37.93
C ASP A 149 3.67 -34.77 38.30
N SER A 150 3.21 -35.54 37.31
CA SER A 150 2.64 -36.87 37.52
C SER A 150 3.64 -37.85 38.14
N ILE A 151 4.89 -37.84 37.65
CA ILE A 151 5.97 -38.67 38.20
C ILE A 151 6.29 -38.26 39.64
N ALA A 152 6.42 -36.96 39.92
CA ALA A 152 6.68 -36.45 41.27
C ALA A 152 5.60 -36.90 42.27
N ARG A 153 4.33 -36.75 41.92
CA ARG A 153 3.22 -37.25 42.74
C ARG A 153 3.23 -38.77 42.91
N GLY A 154 3.66 -39.52 41.89
CA GLY A 154 3.85 -40.96 41.97
C GLY A 154 4.97 -41.35 42.93
N LEU A 155 6.09 -40.63 42.90
CA LEU A 155 7.23 -40.82 43.82
C LEU A 155 6.83 -40.52 45.27
N ASP A 156 6.17 -39.39 45.53
CA ASP A 156 5.71 -39.01 46.88
C ASP A 156 4.77 -40.08 47.47
N LYS A 157 3.89 -40.64 46.63
CA LYS A 157 3.00 -41.73 47.05
C LYS A 157 3.78 -43.00 47.40
N MET A 158 4.77 -43.38 46.60
CA MET A 158 5.59 -44.56 46.89
C MET A 158 6.44 -44.38 48.16
N GLU A 159 6.96 -43.18 48.41
CA GLU A 159 7.65 -42.85 49.66
C GLU A 159 6.71 -42.99 50.86
N SER A 160 5.49 -42.45 50.76
CA SER A 160 4.47 -42.61 51.80
C SER A 160 4.06 -44.07 52.02
N ASP A 161 3.95 -44.87 50.97
CA ASP A 161 3.60 -46.30 51.06
C ASP A 161 4.75 -47.12 51.70
N LEU A 162 6.01 -46.75 51.46
CA LEU A 162 7.19 -47.34 52.10
C LEU A 162 7.31 -46.99 53.60
N ASP A 163 7.02 -45.75 53.99
CA ASP A 163 7.01 -45.32 55.40
C ASP A 163 5.96 -46.07 56.24
N VAL A 164 4.82 -46.41 55.63
CA VAL A 164 3.77 -47.23 56.27
C VAL A 164 4.19 -48.70 56.42
N ALA A 165 5.04 -49.22 55.52
CA ALA A 165 5.51 -50.61 55.54
C ALA A 165 6.65 -50.87 56.54
N ASP A 166 7.32 -49.82 57.03
CA ASP A 166 8.41 -49.90 58.03
C ASP A 166 7.90 -49.86 59.50
N ARG A 167 6.58 -49.84 59.72
CA ARG A 167 5.90 -49.91 61.04
C ARG A 167 5.26 -51.26 61.30
#